data_AF-A0A9D5N181-F1
#
_entry.id   AF-A0A9D5N181-F1
#
_cell.length_a   1.000
_cell.length_b   1.000
_cell.length_c   1.000
_cell.angle_alpha   90.00
_cell.angle_beta   90.00
_cell.angle_gamma   90.00
#
_symmetry.space_group_name_H-M   'P 1'
#
loop_
_entity.id
_entity.type
_entity.pdbx_description
1 polymer ?
#
loop_
_entity_poly.entity_id
_entity_poly.type
_entity_poly.pdbx_seq_one_letter_code
_entity_poly.pdbx_strand_id
1 'polypeptide(L)' 'GFIEELNQYIRWYNEKRIKMSLGAMSPLQYRRSLGLAS' A
#
# COMPACT_ATOMS: atom_id res chain seq x y z
N GLY A 1 -9.79 21.31 4.62
CA GLY A 1 -9.87 21.80 3.23
C GLY A 1 -9.61 20.64 2.28
N PHE A 2 -10.12 20.70 1.05
CA PHE A 2 -10.12 19.58 0.09
C PHE A 2 -8.75 18.88 -0.08
N ILE A 3 -7.64 19.63 -0.09
CA ILE A 3 -6.29 19.07 -0.23
C ILE A 3 -5.90 18.14 0.94
N GLU A 4 -6.29 18.47 2.17
CA GLU A 4 -5.99 17.65 3.36
C GLU A 4 -6.75 16.31 3.29
N GLU A 5 -8.02 16.36 2.90
CA GLU A 5 -8.88 15.18 2.77
C GLU A 5 -8.41 14.27 1.64
N LEU A 6 -8.01 14.86 0.50
CA LEU A 6 -7.40 14.13 -0.61
C LEU A 6 -6.08 13.46 -0.21
N ASN A 7 -5.23 14.16 0.53
CA ASN A 7 -3.98 13.60 1.05
C ASN A 7 -4.23 12.41 1.99
N GLN A 8 -5.22 12.51 2.87
CA GLN A 8 -5.60 11.41 3.75
C GLN A 8 -6.18 10.23 2.97
N TYR A 9 -7.02 10.48 1.97
CA TYR A 9 -7.57 9.44 1.11
C TYR A 9 -6.46 8.69 0.33
N ILE A 10 -5.50 9.42 -0.25
CA ILE A 10 -4.37 8.82 -0.98
C ILE A 10 -3.51 7.96 -0.04
N ARG A 11 -3.23 8.43 1.18
CA ARG A 11 -2.51 7.63 2.18
C ARG A 11 -3.28 6.38 2.57
N TRP A 12 -4.56 6.51 2.90
CA TRP A 12 -5.42 5.36 3.23
C TRP A 12 -5.48 4.35 2.09
N TYR A 13 -5.68 4.81 0.85
CA TYR A 13 -5.73 3.96 -0.33
C TYR A 13 -4.41 3.22 -0.53
N ASN A 14 -3.27 3.91 -0.46
CA ASN A 14 -1.97 3.28 -0.61
C ASN A 14 -1.62 2.34 0.56
N GLU A 15 -2.00 2.65 1.79
CA GLU A 15 -1.61 1.82 2.94
C GLU A 15 -2.55 0.65 3.18
N LYS A 16 -3.87 0.86 3.05
CA LYS A 16 -4.89 -0.17 3.34
C LYS A 16 -5.15 -1.05 2.14
N ARG A 17 -5.27 -0.49 0.93
CA ARG A 17 -5.57 -1.27 -0.27
C ARG A 17 -4.38 -2.11 -0.72
N ILE A 18 -3.16 -1.57 -0.66
CA ILE A 18 -1.95 -2.36 -0.93
C ILE A 18 -1.97 -3.57 0.00
N LYS A 19 -2.04 -3.40 1.33
CA LYS A 19 -2.10 -4.52 2.29
C LYS A 19 -3.21 -5.55 1.99
N MET A 20 -4.40 -5.13 1.53
CA MET A 20 -5.46 -6.05 1.12
C MET A 20 -5.11 -6.83 -0.16
N SER A 21 -4.66 -6.15 -1.22
CA SER A 21 -4.24 -6.80 -2.47
C SER A 21 -2.98 -7.67 -2.31
N LEU A 22 -2.15 -7.36 -1.33
CA LEU A 22 -0.94 -8.11 -1.00
C LEU A 22 -1.22 -9.32 -0.09
N GLY A 23 -2.50 -9.63 0.24
CA GLY A 23 -2.82 -10.76 1.13
C GLY A 23 -2.26 -10.59 2.55
N ALA A 24 -2.32 -9.36 3.09
CA ALA A 24 -1.70 -8.95 4.35
C ALA A 24 -0.15 -8.94 4.35
N MET A 25 0.50 -9.12 3.20
CA MET A 25 1.95 -8.93 3.09
C MET A 25 2.30 -7.44 3.13
N SER A 26 3.40 -7.10 3.79
CA SER A 26 4.03 -5.79 3.64
C SER A 26 4.53 -5.60 2.19
N PRO A 27 4.72 -4.36 1.72
CA PRO A 27 5.25 -4.09 0.37
C PRO A 27 6.57 -4.83 0.07
N LEU A 28 7.44 -4.99 1.06
CA LEU A 28 8.68 -5.74 0.92
C LEU A 28 8.43 -7.24 0.78
N GLN A 29 7.55 -7.81 1.61
CA GLN A 29 7.17 -9.23 1.53
C GLN A 29 6.52 -9.57 0.18
N TYR A 30 5.69 -8.68 -0.35
CA TYR A 30 5.12 -8.87 -1.68
C TYR A 30 6.14 -8.74 -2.81
N ARG A 31 7.07 -7.77 -2.71
CA ARG A 31 8.16 -7.70 -3.70
C ARG A 31 9.04 -8.94 -3.65
N ARG A 32 9.28 -9.51 -2.46
CA ARG A 32 9.98 -10.78 -2.30
C ARG A 32 9.20 -11.96 -2.87
N SER A 33 7.88 -12.03 -2.66
CA SER A 33 7.05 -13.10 -3.27
C SER A 33 7.00 -13.03 -4.79
N LEU A 34 7.15 -11.83 -5.36
CA LEU A 34 7.30 -11.61 -6.80
C LEU A 34 8.74 -11.79 -7.33
N GLY A 35 9.73 -12.05 -6.46
CA GLY A 35 11.15 -12.13 -6.85
C GLY A 35 11.77 -10.79 -7.29
N LEU A 36 11.10 -9.66 -6.97
CA LEU A 36 11.52 -8.29 -7.32
C LEU A 36 12.40 -7.62 -6.26
N ALA A 37 12.57 -8.25 -5.09
CA ALA A 37 13.42 -7.78 -4.02
C ALA A 37 14.09 -8.96 -3.31
N SER A 38 15.34 -8.77 -2.90
CA SER A 38 16.16 -9.72 -2.14
C SER A 38 15.92 -9.65 -0.63
#